data_AF-A0A8X7BRY8-F1
#
_entry.id   AF-A0A8X7BRY8-F1
#
_cell.length_a   1.000
_cell.length_b   1.000
_cell.length_c   1.000
_cell.angle_alpha   90.00
_cell.angle_beta   90.00
_cell.angle_gamma   90.00
#
_symmetry.space_group_name_H-M   'P 1'
#
loop_
_entity.id
_entity.type
_entity.pdbx_description
1 polymer ?
#
loop_
_entity_poly.entity_id
_entity_poly.type
_entity_poly.pdbx_seq_one_letter_code
_entity_poly.pdbx_strand_id
1 'polypeptide(L)'
;MYLFLIPFLLLGVTYLKAEEHTQQPNIVLILADDLGYNDVSYNGYPQITTPNIDALALNGIILRNYYGEWLCTPSRGSLFTGKYASRLGLQHSGIKGGEDSGLPLDEITLAQRLKKLGYDTYMIGKWHLGYSTKDRLPTFRGFDSFFGYLNGLIGYYDHTYCQKTHIPSKPFYFGKDLYNGSTPVKGRDGEYATRMFTEQAEHVILSHDTSKPLFMYMAQIAPHKGNFYKRLEAPEEAINKFKYIEHMERRIYAGGDIADLGPIDGNDMWDALVKDSPSPRTHALLNLDPIFGTSSFRSGDMKLVNGTTPIYSLWRYPNGIESSIPLLLMIGFSKMEAL
;
A
#
# COMPACT_ATOMS: atom_id res chain seq x y z
N MET A 1 -9.45 -81.06 -25.22
CA MET A 1 -8.84 -80.02 -24.36
C MET A 1 -9.41 -78.68 -24.81
N TYR A 2 -10.40 -78.16 -24.10
CA TYR A 2 -11.13 -76.95 -24.47
C TYR A 2 -10.32 -75.71 -24.04
N LEU A 3 -9.89 -74.87 -24.99
CA LEU A 3 -9.28 -73.57 -24.70
C LEU A 3 -10.39 -72.54 -24.48
N PHE A 4 -10.52 -72.05 -23.25
CA PHE A 4 -11.33 -70.86 -22.92
C PHE A 4 -10.55 -69.60 -23.26
N LEU A 5 -11.07 -68.78 -24.17
CA LEU A 5 -10.61 -67.40 -24.43
C LEU A 5 -11.28 -66.46 -23.41
N ILE A 6 -10.51 -65.92 -22.47
CA ILE A 6 -10.97 -64.85 -21.57
C ILE A 6 -10.70 -63.51 -22.27
N PRO A 7 -11.71 -62.64 -22.48
CA PRO A 7 -11.48 -61.32 -23.04
C PRO A 7 -10.85 -60.42 -21.96
N PHE A 8 -9.66 -59.90 -22.25
CA PHE A 8 -8.98 -58.91 -21.44
C PHE A 8 -9.73 -57.57 -21.58
N LEU A 9 -10.56 -57.23 -20.59
CA LEU A 9 -11.21 -55.93 -20.51
C LEU A 9 -10.14 -54.89 -20.14
N LEU A 10 -9.66 -54.14 -21.13
CA LEU A 10 -8.81 -52.96 -20.94
C LEU A 10 -9.62 -51.88 -20.19
N LEU A 11 -9.60 -51.93 -18.86
CA LEU A 11 -10.00 -50.81 -18.00
C LEU A 11 -8.98 -49.69 -18.23
N GLY A 12 -9.31 -48.77 -19.15
CA GLY A 12 -8.61 -47.52 -19.31
C GLY A 12 -8.73 -46.71 -18.03
N VAL A 13 -7.66 -46.70 -17.22
CA VAL A 13 -7.54 -45.79 -16.08
C VAL A 13 -7.37 -44.39 -16.66
N THR A 14 -8.48 -43.66 -16.80
CA THR A 14 -8.44 -42.23 -17.06
C THR A 14 -7.90 -41.56 -15.81
N TYR A 15 -6.62 -41.18 -15.83
CA TYR A 15 -6.07 -40.24 -14.86
C TYR A 15 -6.76 -38.90 -15.09
N LEU A 16 -7.83 -38.64 -14.35
CA LEU A 16 -8.37 -37.29 -14.17
C LEU A 16 -7.30 -36.51 -13.41
N LYS A 17 -6.50 -35.73 -14.15
CA LYS A 17 -5.65 -34.71 -13.56
C LYS A 17 -6.61 -33.71 -12.91
N ALA A 18 -6.68 -33.71 -11.58
CA ALA A 18 -7.40 -32.66 -10.88
C ALA A 18 -6.79 -31.33 -11.35
N GLU A 19 -7.59 -30.47 -11.96
CA GLU A 19 -7.20 -29.07 -12.10
C GLU A 19 -7.06 -28.55 -10.68
N GLU A 20 -5.82 -28.33 -10.26
CA GLU A 20 -5.53 -27.46 -9.14
C GLU A 20 -6.12 -26.10 -9.51
N HIS A 21 -7.35 -25.85 -9.07
CA HIS A 21 -7.93 -24.52 -9.09
C HIS A 21 -7.12 -23.68 -8.10
N THR A 22 -5.94 -23.23 -8.52
CA THR A 22 -5.16 -22.25 -7.77
C THR A 22 -6.00 -20.98 -7.74
N GLN A 23 -6.67 -20.75 -6.63
CA GLN A 23 -7.48 -19.57 -6.42
C GLN A 23 -6.60 -18.34 -6.64
N GLN A 24 -7.03 -17.44 -7.54
CA GLN A 24 -6.30 -16.21 -7.83
C GLN A 24 -6.05 -15.43 -6.52
N PRO A 25 -4.85 -14.87 -6.30
CA PRO A 25 -4.55 -14.19 -5.04
C PRO A 25 -5.29 -12.87 -4.95
N ASN A 26 -5.61 -12.44 -3.74
CA ASN A 26 -6.00 -11.06 -3.49
C ASN A 26 -4.76 -10.16 -3.59
N ILE A 27 -4.93 -8.97 -4.15
CA ILE A 27 -3.87 -8.00 -4.38
C ILE A 27 -4.23 -6.73 -3.62
N VAL A 28 -3.43 -6.37 -2.62
CA VAL A 28 -3.54 -5.09 -1.92
C VAL A 28 -2.32 -4.24 -2.25
N LEU A 29 -2.56 -3.11 -2.89
CA LEU A 29 -1.55 -2.16 -3.31
C LEU A 29 -1.65 -0.91 -2.44
N ILE A 30 -0.71 -0.75 -1.50
CA ILE A 30 -0.65 0.43 -0.63
C ILE A 30 0.36 1.41 -1.23
N LEU A 31 -0.08 2.65 -1.44
CA LEU A 31 0.74 3.74 -1.95
C LEU A 31 0.71 4.92 -0.98
N ALA A 32 1.86 5.24 -0.40
CA ALA A 32 2.09 6.47 0.36
C ALA A 32 2.39 7.64 -0.59
N ASP A 33 2.10 8.87 -0.16
CA ASP A 33 2.24 10.08 -0.99
C ASP A 33 3.28 11.02 -0.38
N ASP A 34 4.37 11.28 -1.10
CA ASP A 34 5.57 12.02 -0.64
C ASP A 34 6.41 11.39 0.48
N LEU A 35 6.31 10.06 0.72
CA LEU A 35 7.16 9.37 1.70
C LEU A 35 8.65 9.46 1.31
N GLY A 36 9.50 9.94 2.21
CA GLY A 36 10.94 10.04 2.02
C GLY A 36 11.65 8.69 2.08
N TYR A 37 12.77 8.56 1.36
CA TYR A 37 13.61 7.36 1.44
C TYR A 37 14.09 7.07 2.87
N ASN A 38 14.43 8.12 3.63
CA ASN A 38 14.91 8.04 5.02
C ASN A 38 13.77 8.14 6.06
N ASP A 39 12.52 7.96 5.64
CA ASP A 39 11.34 8.14 6.52
C ASP A 39 10.72 6.82 6.98
N VAL A 40 11.33 5.70 6.58
CA VAL A 40 11.01 4.35 7.04
C VAL A 40 12.22 3.79 7.78
N SER A 41 12.01 3.28 8.98
CA SER A 41 13.11 2.91 9.87
C SER A 41 13.93 1.72 9.35
N TYR A 42 13.36 0.83 8.53
CA TYR A 42 14.11 -0.26 7.88
C TYR A 42 15.23 0.23 6.93
N ASN A 43 15.19 1.50 6.48
CA ASN A 43 16.24 2.10 5.65
C ASN A 43 17.42 2.66 6.45
N GLY A 44 17.49 2.39 7.76
CA GLY A 44 18.66 2.70 8.59
C GLY A 44 18.69 4.12 9.15
N TYR A 45 17.56 4.85 9.10
CA TYR A 45 17.40 6.18 9.70
C TYR A 45 16.20 6.23 10.65
N PRO A 46 16.30 5.65 11.87
CA PRO A 46 15.16 5.41 12.75
C PRO A 46 14.68 6.66 13.51
N GLN A 47 14.87 7.86 12.96
CA GLN A 47 14.29 9.09 13.53
C GLN A 47 12.75 9.03 13.49
N ILE A 48 12.19 8.38 12.48
CA ILE A 48 10.76 8.03 12.42
C ILE A 48 10.69 6.52 12.50
N THR A 49 10.00 6.01 13.50
CA THR A 49 9.78 4.57 13.70
C THR A 49 8.56 4.13 12.92
N THR A 50 8.73 3.15 12.05
CA THR A 50 7.67 2.57 11.22
C THR A 50 7.54 1.07 11.46
N PRO A 51 7.29 0.63 12.71
CA PRO A 51 7.44 -0.79 13.10
C PRO A 51 6.62 -1.75 12.23
N ASN A 52 5.45 -1.34 11.76
CA ASN A 52 4.60 -2.19 10.92
C ASN A 52 5.09 -2.27 9.47
N ILE A 53 5.60 -1.16 8.92
CA ILE A 53 6.23 -1.16 7.59
C ILE A 53 7.55 -1.94 7.66
N ASP A 54 8.29 -1.81 8.76
CA ASP A 54 9.51 -2.55 9.01
C ASP A 54 9.24 -4.05 9.13
N ALA A 55 8.16 -4.45 9.81
CA ALA A 55 7.74 -5.84 9.86
C ALA A 55 7.47 -6.38 8.46
N LEU A 56 6.69 -5.67 7.64
CA LEU A 56 6.43 -6.08 6.25
C LEU A 56 7.72 -6.12 5.40
N ALA A 57 8.64 -5.19 5.61
CA ALA A 57 9.94 -5.16 4.94
C ALA A 57 10.85 -6.33 5.35
N LEU A 58 10.90 -6.66 6.65
CA LEU A 58 11.70 -7.76 7.20
C LEU A 58 11.15 -9.14 6.83
N ASN A 59 9.84 -9.22 6.60
CA ASN A 59 9.12 -10.45 6.28
C ASN A 59 8.87 -10.61 4.77
N GLY A 60 9.31 -9.65 3.96
CA GLY A 60 9.09 -9.59 2.53
C GLY A 60 10.35 -9.26 1.73
N ILE A 61 10.15 -8.69 0.55
CA ILE A 61 11.23 -8.29 -0.36
C ILE A 61 11.37 -6.77 -0.34
N ILE A 62 12.54 -6.29 0.07
CA ILE A 62 12.89 -4.87 -0.01
C ILE A 62 13.49 -4.56 -1.39
N LEU A 63 12.81 -3.73 -2.16
CA LEU A 63 13.31 -3.25 -3.45
C LEU A 63 14.26 -2.06 -3.27
N ARG A 64 15.56 -2.33 -3.17
CA ARG A 64 16.59 -1.28 -2.99
C ARG A 64 16.85 -0.43 -4.24
N ASN A 65 16.44 -0.91 -5.41
CA ASN A 65 16.58 -0.22 -6.70
C ASN A 65 15.21 -0.12 -7.39
N TYR A 66 14.30 0.65 -6.79
CA TYR A 66 12.95 0.91 -7.29
C TYR A 66 12.76 2.39 -7.60
N TYR A 67 12.02 2.69 -8.67
CA TYR A 67 11.84 4.05 -9.18
C TYR A 67 10.38 4.33 -9.50
N GLY A 68 9.93 5.53 -9.11
CA GLY A 68 8.67 6.13 -9.58
C GLY A 68 8.96 7.34 -10.48
N GLU A 69 7.91 7.95 -11.01
CA GLU A 69 8.02 9.26 -11.66
C GLU A 69 8.15 10.35 -10.58
N TRP A 70 8.64 11.52 -10.99
CA TRP A 70 8.98 12.63 -10.11
C TRP A 70 7.78 13.33 -9.42
N LEU A 71 6.54 13.02 -9.80
CA LEU A 71 5.33 13.64 -9.24
C LEU A 71 4.11 12.71 -9.26
N CYS A 72 3.08 13.07 -8.48
CA CYS A 72 1.88 12.27 -8.23
C CYS A 72 1.16 11.78 -9.50
N THR A 73 0.63 12.69 -10.34
CA THR A 73 -0.10 12.33 -11.56
C THR A 73 0.74 11.49 -12.54
N PRO A 74 1.99 11.89 -12.89
CA PRO A 74 2.87 11.05 -13.71
C PRO A 74 3.03 9.62 -13.19
N SER A 75 3.32 9.49 -11.88
CA SER A 75 3.54 8.19 -11.22
C SER A 75 2.30 7.31 -11.27
N ARG A 76 1.13 7.88 -10.93
CA ARG A 76 -0.15 7.16 -10.93
C ARG A 76 -0.57 6.75 -12.33
N GLY A 77 -0.37 7.62 -13.33
CA GLY A 77 -0.66 7.31 -14.72
C GLY A 77 0.19 6.13 -15.21
N SER A 78 1.47 6.14 -14.86
CA SER A 78 2.40 5.06 -15.20
C SER A 78 2.06 3.76 -14.48
N LEU A 79 1.72 3.83 -13.19
CA LEU A 79 1.30 2.69 -12.39
C LEU A 79 0.07 2.00 -12.98
N PHE A 80 -0.96 2.76 -13.37
CA PHE A 80 -2.20 2.17 -13.85
C PHE A 80 -2.14 1.68 -15.30
N THR A 81 -1.20 2.15 -16.11
CA THR A 81 -1.14 1.78 -17.55
C THR A 81 0.06 0.95 -17.92
N GLY A 82 1.11 0.92 -17.09
CA GLY A 82 2.42 0.35 -17.43
C GLY A 82 3.19 1.16 -18.49
N LYS A 83 2.82 2.43 -18.72
CA LYS A 83 3.43 3.31 -19.74
C LYS A 83 4.07 4.52 -19.08
N TYR A 84 5.18 5.01 -19.63
CA TYR A 84 5.78 6.27 -19.19
C TYR A 84 4.79 7.44 -19.28
N ALA A 85 4.86 8.38 -18.33
CA ALA A 85 3.98 9.55 -18.31
C ALA A 85 4.06 10.38 -19.60
N SER A 86 5.22 10.39 -20.26
CA SER A 86 5.45 11.04 -21.57
C SER A 86 4.63 10.46 -22.72
N ARG A 87 4.22 9.19 -22.63
CA ARG A 87 3.33 8.53 -23.59
C ARG A 87 1.85 8.82 -23.32
N LEU A 88 1.53 9.29 -22.12
CA LEU A 88 0.16 9.55 -21.65
C LEU A 88 -0.22 11.04 -21.72
N GLY A 89 0.73 11.92 -22.04
CA GLY A 89 0.52 13.37 -21.96
C GLY A 89 0.50 13.90 -20.51
N LEU A 90 1.02 13.14 -19.54
CA LEU A 90 0.99 13.46 -18.12
C LEU A 90 2.33 13.96 -17.56
N GLN A 91 3.33 14.22 -18.42
CA GLN A 91 4.72 14.50 -18.02
C GLN A 91 4.98 15.88 -17.38
N HIS A 92 4.07 16.85 -17.54
CA HIS A 92 4.39 18.26 -17.25
C HIS A 92 4.23 18.65 -15.77
N SER A 93 3.12 18.27 -15.15
CA SER A 93 2.83 18.55 -13.73
C SER A 93 1.67 17.68 -13.24
N GLY A 94 1.28 17.87 -11.98
CA GLY A 94 0.08 17.28 -11.43
C GLY A 94 -1.16 17.97 -11.99
N ILE A 95 -2.20 17.18 -12.28
CA ILE A 95 -3.49 17.73 -12.73
C ILE A 95 -4.05 18.60 -11.61
N LYS A 96 -4.40 19.85 -11.94
CA LYS A 96 -4.97 20.83 -11.01
C LYS A 96 -6.49 20.66 -10.93
N GLY A 97 -7.09 21.16 -9.85
CA GLY A 97 -8.54 21.15 -9.72
C GLY A 97 -9.21 22.04 -10.76
N GLY A 98 -10.27 21.51 -11.36
CA GLY A 98 -11.02 22.16 -12.43
C GLY A 98 -10.33 22.15 -13.80
N GLU A 99 -9.15 21.55 -13.96
CA GLU A 99 -8.58 21.32 -15.29
C GLU A 99 -9.37 20.26 -16.05
N ASP A 100 -9.62 20.51 -17.33
CA ASP A 100 -10.16 19.51 -18.25
C ASP A 100 -9.07 18.56 -18.79
N SER A 101 -8.29 17.99 -17.87
CA SER A 101 -7.20 17.05 -18.15
C SER A 101 -7.37 15.78 -17.32
N GLY A 102 -6.73 14.69 -17.77
CA GLY A 102 -6.93 13.36 -17.18
C GLY A 102 -6.17 12.28 -17.92
N LEU A 103 -6.10 11.10 -17.31
CA LEU A 103 -5.59 9.90 -17.98
C LEU A 103 -6.42 9.67 -19.27
N PRO A 104 -5.79 9.52 -20.46
CA PRO A 104 -6.51 9.33 -21.71
C PRO A 104 -7.53 8.19 -21.62
N LEU A 105 -8.71 8.35 -22.23
CA LEU A 105 -9.84 7.43 -22.06
C LEU A 105 -9.66 6.11 -22.83
N ASP A 106 -8.80 6.10 -23.84
CA ASP A 106 -8.38 4.93 -24.60
C ASP A 106 -7.34 4.06 -23.86
N GLU A 107 -6.81 4.54 -22.72
CA GLU A 107 -5.91 3.77 -21.88
C GLU A 107 -6.65 2.80 -20.95
N ILE A 108 -6.36 1.51 -21.16
CA ILE A 108 -6.89 0.42 -20.32
C ILE A 108 -6.08 0.33 -19.03
N THR A 109 -6.74 0.59 -17.90
CA THR A 109 -6.10 0.60 -16.58
C THR A 109 -5.86 -0.81 -16.03
N LEU A 110 -4.95 -0.93 -15.07
CA LEU A 110 -4.72 -2.14 -14.27
C LEU A 110 -6.01 -2.66 -13.65
N ALA A 111 -6.83 -1.78 -13.07
CA ALA A 111 -8.12 -2.16 -12.49
C ALA A 111 -9.07 -2.75 -13.55
N GLN A 112 -9.17 -2.14 -14.74
CA GLN A 112 -9.98 -2.69 -15.84
C GLN A 112 -9.48 -4.06 -16.31
N ARG A 113 -8.15 -4.29 -16.30
CA ARG A 113 -7.57 -5.59 -16.63
C ARG A 113 -7.89 -6.64 -15.57
N LEU A 114 -7.71 -6.31 -14.29
CA LEU A 114 -8.01 -7.23 -13.18
C LEU A 114 -9.50 -7.56 -13.10
N LYS A 115 -10.38 -6.59 -13.31
CA LYS A 115 -11.82 -6.81 -13.39
C LYS A 115 -12.21 -7.82 -14.48
N LYS A 116 -11.56 -7.79 -15.64
CA LYS A 116 -11.76 -8.80 -16.70
C LYS A 116 -11.29 -10.21 -16.30
N LEU A 117 -10.39 -10.31 -15.33
CA LEU A 117 -9.89 -11.57 -14.79
C LEU A 117 -10.75 -12.11 -13.63
N GLY A 118 -11.84 -11.41 -13.27
CA GLY A 118 -12.76 -11.84 -12.21
C GLY A 118 -12.53 -11.18 -10.85
N TYR A 119 -11.65 -10.18 -10.76
CA TYR A 119 -11.42 -9.44 -9.52
C TYR A 119 -12.55 -8.47 -9.21
N ASP A 120 -12.97 -8.44 -7.95
CA ASP A 120 -13.68 -7.29 -7.40
C ASP A 120 -12.64 -6.21 -7.05
N THR A 121 -12.90 -4.98 -7.47
CA THR A 121 -11.89 -3.91 -7.51
C THR A 121 -12.28 -2.71 -6.65
N TYR A 122 -11.42 -2.35 -5.71
CA TYR A 122 -11.67 -1.33 -4.70
C TYR A 122 -10.59 -0.26 -4.76
N MET A 123 -11.01 1.01 -4.76
CA MET A 123 -10.08 2.13 -4.62
C MET A 123 -10.39 2.95 -3.38
N ILE A 124 -9.36 3.21 -2.58
CA ILE A 124 -9.47 4.00 -1.37
C ILE A 124 -8.40 5.11 -1.40
N GLY A 125 -8.82 6.35 -1.16
CA GLY A 125 -7.94 7.52 -1.08
C GLY A 125 -7.73 8.26 -2.41
N LYS A 126 -6.49 8.64 -2.72
CA LYS A 126 -6.16 9.61 -3.78
C LYS A 126 -6.26 9.05 -5.21
N TRP A 127 -7.06 9.70 -6.06
CA TRP A 127 -7.11 9.42 -7.52
C TRP A 127 -6.07 10.18 -8.33
N HIS A 128 -6.23 11.50 -8.44
CA HIS A 128 -5.31 12.44 -9.11
C HIS A 128 -4.97 12.14 -10.58
N LEU A 129 -5.92 11.55 -11.31
CA LEU A 129 -5.82 11.25 -12.75
C LEU A 129 -6.95 11.89 -13.59
N GLY A 130 -7.48 13.00 -13.09
CA GLY A 130 -8.52 13.80 -13.75
C GLY A 130 -9.93 13.34 -13.38
N TYR A 131 -10.85 14.30 -13.36
CA TYR A 131 -12.24 14.09 -12.96
C TYR A 131 -13.25 15.00 -13.69
N SER A 132 -12.82 15.65 -14.78
CA SER A 132 -13.65 16.63 -15.52
C SER A 132 -14.90 16.02 -16.15
N THR A 133 -14.91 14.71 -16.40
CA THR A 133 -16.06 13.96 -16.91
C THR A 133 -16.28 12.70 -16.08
N LYS A 134 -17.50 12.14 -16.14
CA LYS A 134 -17.83 10.87 -15.46
C LYS A 134 -16.88 9.75 -15.86
N ASP A 135 -16.52 9.65 -17.14
CA ASP A 135 -15.64 8.62 -17.67
C ASP A 135 -14.22 8.66 -17.10
N ARG A 136 -13.82 9.78 -16.49
CA ARG A 136 -12.52 9.95 -15.82
C ARG A 136 -12.54 9.57 -14.34
N LEU A 137 -13.71 9.33 -13.75
CA LEU A 137 -13.82 8.93 -12.34
C LEU A 137 -13.32 7.49 -12.12
N PRO A 138 -12.79 7.15 -10.92
CA PRO A 138 -12.29 5.81 -10.61
C PRO A 138 -13.29 4.69 -10.95
N THR A 139 -14.58 4.92 -10.68
CA THR A 139 -15.66 3.95 -10.93
C THR A 139 -15.91 3.66 -12.42
N PHE A 140 -15.49 4.57 -13.30
CA PHE A 140 -15.52 4.38 -14.76
C PHE A 140 -14.16 3.93 -15.32
N ARG A 141 -13.13 3.91 -14.47
CA ARG A 141 -11.75 3.49 -14.79
C ARG A 141 -11.36 2.17 -14.17
N GLY A 142 -12.35 1.32 -13.92
CA GLY A 142 -12.16 -0.10 -13.61
C GLY A 142 -12.39 -0.49 -12.16
N PHE A 143 -12.65 0.45 -11.26
CA PHE A 143 -12.97 0.15 -9.87
C PHE A 143 -14.48 -0.05 -9.67
N ASP A 144 -14.87 -1.09 -8.94
CA ASP A 144 -16.26 -1.36 -8.54
C ASP A 144 -16.72 -0.40 -7.46
N SER A 145 -15.81 -0.03 -6.55
CA SER A 145 -16.08 0.98 -5.52
C SER A 145 -14.93 1.96 -5.35
N PHE A 146 -15.27 3.17 -4.91
CA PHE A 146 -14.33 4.24 -4.65
C PHE A 146 -14.75 4.99 -3.38
N PHE A 147 -13.81 5.17 -2.45
CA PHE A 147 -13.97 6.07 -1.31
C PHE A 147 -12.69 6.89 -1.14
N GLY A 148 -12.75 8.20 -1.38
CA GLY A 148 -11.54 9.01 -1.39
C GLY A 148 -11.72 10.36 -2.06
N TYR A 149 -10.65 10.88 -2.62
CA TYR A 149 -10.60 12.23 -3.19
C TYR A 149 -9.97 12.27 -4.57
N LEU A 150 -10.37 13.25 -5.37
CA LEU A 150 -10.09 13.29 -6.80
C LEU A 150 -8.87 14.16 -7.14
N ASN A 151 -8.61 15.22 -6.37
CA ASN A 151 -7.50 16.14 -6.58
C ASN A 151 -6.18 15.62 -6.00
N GLY A 152 -5.13 16.45 -6.13
CA GLY A 152 -3.78 16.13 -5.67
C GLY A 152 -3.56 16.20 -4.17
N LEU A 153 -4.47 16.80 -3.41
CA LEU A 153 -4.40 16.90 -1.95
C LEU A 153 -5.78 17.26 -1.41
N ILE A 154 -5.98 17.12 -0.11
CA ILE A 154 -7.09 17.72 0.65
C ILE A 154 -6.57 18.14 2.03
N GLY A 155 -7.35 18.92 2.79
CA GLY A 155 -7.14 19.06 4.23
C GLY A 155 -7.41 17.73 4.93
N TYR A 156 -6.59 17.38 5.92
CA TYR A 156 -6.67 16.07 6.58
C TYR A 156 -7.90 15.90 7.47
N TYR A 157 -8.51 17.01 7.89
CA TYR A 157 -9.69 17.00 8.76
C TYR A 157 -10.91 17.66 8.13
N ASP A 158 -10.71 18.69 7.29
CA ASP A 158 -11.81 19.39 6.63
C ASP A 158 -12.14 18.79 5.25
N HIS A 159 -11.29 17.91 4.71
CA HIS A 159 -11.47 17.26 3.42
C HIS A 159 -11.74 18.21 2.26
N THR A 160 -11.23 19.44 2.36
CA THR A 160 -11.39 20.44 1.31
C THR A 160 -10.15 20.46 0.42
N TYR A 161 -10.36 20.74 -0.85
CA TYR A 161 -9.32 21.11 -1.78
C TYR A 161 -9.31 22.63 -1.93
N CYS A 162 -8.14 23.24 -1.74
CA CYS A 162 -7.93 24.66 -1.98
C CYS A 162 -6.77 24.92 -2.93
N GLN A 163 -7.04 25.64 -4.01
CA GLN A 163 -6.06 25.95 -5.03
C GLN A 163 -6.08 27.43 -5.39
N LYS A 164 -4.90 28.05 -5.43
CA LYS A 164 -4.71 29.37 -6.03
C LYS A 164 -4.97 29.31 -7.53
N THR A 165 -5.78 30.24 -8.04
CA THR A 165 -5.99 30.41 -9.48
C THR A 165 -5.20 31.61 -10.00
N HIS A 166 -5.07 31.72 -11.32
CA HIS A 166 -4.50 32.89 -11.98
C HIS A 166 -5.57 33.94 -12.36
N ILE A 167 -6.80 33.79 -11.86
CA ILE A 167 -7.93 34.69 -12.15
C ILE A 167 -8.02 35.72 -11.02
N PRO A 168 -7.75 37.01 -11.27
CA PRO A 168 -7.75 38.03 -10.21
C PRO A 168 -9.08 38.15 -9.45
N SER A 169 -10.21 37.93 -10.13
CA SER A 169 -11.55 37.97 -9.54
C SER A 169 -11.94 36.70 -8.77
N LYS A 170 -11.18 35.61 -8.92
CA LYS A 170 -11.39 34.33 -8.23
C LYS A 170 -10.06 33.73 -7.81
N PRO A 171 -9.31 34.39 -6.89
CA PRO A 171 -7.93 34.02 -6.59
C PRO A 171 -7.78 32.61 -6.01
N PHE A 172 -8.87 32.00 -5.54
CA PHE A 172 -8.90 30.63 -5.03
C PHE A 172 -10.09 29.84 -5.58
N TYR A 173 -9.85 28.56 -5.84
CA TYR A 173 -10.87 27.52 -5.94
C TYR A 173 -10.89 26.76 -4.62
N PHE A 174 -12.06 26.61 -4.01
CA PHE A 174 -12.23 25.97 -2.70
C PHE A 174 -13.50 25.13 -2.70
N GLY A 175 -13.41 23.89 -2.21
CA GLY A 175 -14.58 23.01 -2.08
C GLY A 175 -14.24 21.71 -1.37
N LYS A 176 -15.27 20.96 -0.96
CA LYS A 176 -15.12 19.59 -0.46
C LYS A 176 -14.67 18.67 -1.60
N ASP A 177 -13.69 17.83 -1.33
CA ASP A 177 -13.19 16.82 -2.26
C ASP A 177 -13.07 15.49 -1.52
N LEU A 178 -14.20 14.94 -1.10
CA LEU A 178 -14.30 13.60 -0.53
C LEU A 178 -15.55 12.96 -1.08
N TYR A 179 -15.42 11.74 -1.58
CA TYR A 179 -16.43 11.06 -2.38
C TYR A 179 -16.59 9.61 -1.95
N ASN A 180 -17.83 9.14 -2.03
CA ASN A 180 -18.19 7.72 -2.06
C ASN A 180 -18.84 7.44 -3.43
N GLY A 181 -18.14 6.67 -4.27
CA GLY A 181 -18.43 6.58 -5.70
C GLY A 181 -18.35 7.95 -6.37
N SER A 182 -19.45 8.41 -6.94
CA SER A 182 -19.56 9.75 -7.54
C SER A 182 -20.24 10.79 -6.63
N THR A 183 -20.54 10.43 -5.38
CA THR A 183 -21.34 11.26 -4.47
C THR A 183 -20.44 11.94 -3.45
N PRO A 184 -20.48 13.28 -3.32
CA PRO A 184 -19.76 13.99 -2.27
C PRO A 184 -20.18 13.56 -0.87
N VAL A 185 -19.21 13.24 -0.03
CA VAL A 185 -19.40 12.89 1.38
C VAL A 185 -19.59 14.17 2.19
N LYS A 186 -20.56 14.16 3.12
CA LYS A 186 -20.89 15.29 4.00
C LYS A 186 -20.85 14.83 5.45
N GLY A 187 -20.61 15.77 6.38
CA GLY A 187 -20.75 15.52 7.81
C GLY A 187 -19.63 14.70 8.45
N ARG A 188 -18.45 14.64 7.83
CA ARG A 188 -17.25 13.95 8.35
C ARG A 188 -16.15 14.95 8.75
N ASP A 189 -16.52 16.20 9.00
CA ASP A 189 -15.56 17.27 9.29
C ASP A 189 -14.97 17.06 10.69
N GLY A 190 -13.64 17.13 10.80
CA GLY A 190 -12.92 16.86 12.04
C GLY A 190 -12.46 15.41 12.19
N GLU A 191 -12.83 14.51 11.27
CA GLU A 191 -12.28 13.16 11.21
C GLU A 191 -10.96 13.14 10.44
N TYR A 192 -9.97 12.39 10.90
CA TYR A 192 -8.65 12.34 10.26
C TYR A 192 -8.66 11.42 9.04
N ALA A 193 -8.40 11.97 7.85
CA ALA A 193 -8.48 11.27 6.56
C ALA A 193 -7.72 9.95 6.49
N THR A 194 -6.49 9.91 7.04
CA THR A 194 -5.69 8.67 7.06
C THR A 194 -6.41 7.54 7.79
N ARG A 195 -7.06 7.85 8.94
CA ARG A 195 -7.83 6.87 9.71
C ARG A 195 -9.09 6.45 8.95
N MET A 196 -9.83 7.40 8.38
CA MET A 196 -11.01 7.08 7.56
C MET A 196 -10.69 6.14 6.38
N PHE A 197 -9.54 6.34 5.71
CA PHE A 197 -9.12 5.46 4.62
C PHE A 197 -8.68 4.07 5.11
N THR A 198 -8.05 3.99 6.29
CA THR A 198 -7.73 2.69 6.92
C THR A 198 -9.01 1.95 7.32
N GLU A 199 -9.94 2.58 8.02
CA GLU A 199 -11.23 1.99 8.42
C GLU A 199 -12.03 1.50 7.21
N GLN A 200 -12.02 2.25 6.10
CA GLN A 200 -12.66 1.82 4.87
C GLN A 200 -11.98 0.61 4.24
N ALA A 201 -10.64 0.52 4.32
CA ALA A 201 -9.88 -0.61 3.81
C ALA A 201 -10.16 -1.87 4.62
N GLU A 202 -10.20 -1.75 5.95
CA GLU A 202 -10.62 -2.82 6.85
C GLU A 202 -12.04 -3.29 6.54
N HIS A 203 -12.98 -2.36 6.37
CA HIS A 203 -14.36 -2.69 6.02
C HIS A 203 -14.44 -3.47 4.69
N VAL A 204 -13.71 -3.03 3.66
CA VAL A 204 -13.64 -3.73 2.38
C VAL A 204 -13.09 -5.14 2.54
N ILE A 205 -12.00 -5.31 3.28
CA ILE A 205 -11.39 -6.63 3.50
C ILE A 205 -12.37 -7.54 4.25
N LEU A 206 -12.92 -7.09 5.39
CA LEU A 206 -13.77 -7.88 6.28
C LEU A 206 -15.13 -8.24 5.66
N SER A 207 -15.63 -7.43 4.71
CA SER A 207 -16.89 -7.68 4.01
C SER A 207 -16.74 -8.35 2.64
N HIS A 208 -15.51 -8.65 2.23
CA HIS A 208 -15.23 -9.18 0.89
C HIS A 208 -15.80 -10.60 0.70
N ASP A 209 -16.42 -10.85 -0.46
CA ASP A 209 -16.85 -12.19 -0.86
C ASP A 209 -15.62 -13.03 -1.26
N THR A 210 -15.20 -13.92 -0.37
CA THR A 210 -14.00 -14.75 -0.53
C THR A 210 -14.10 -15.77 -1.66
N SER A 211 -15.26 -15.91 -2.33
CA SER A 211 -15.38 -16.71 -3.55
C SER A 211 -14.73 -16.04 -4.77
N LYS A 212 -14.45 -14.73 -4.70
CA LYS A 212 -13.78 -13.96 -5.75
C LYS A 212 -12.47 -13.36 -5.25
N PRO A 213 -11.49 -13.13 -6.14
CA PRO A 213 -10.29 -12.42 -5.76
C PRO A 213 -10.55 -10.91 -5.63
N LEU A 214 -9.88 -10.29 -4.66
CA LEU A 214 -9.94 -8.86 -4.37
C LEU A 214 -8.72 -8.13 -4.96
N PHE A 215 -8.94 -6.97 -5.57
CA PHE A 215 -7.90 -5.99 -5.85
C PHE A 215 -8.23 -4.69 -5.14
N MET A 216 -7.41 -4.29 -4.17
CA MET A 216 -7.57 -3.02 -3.47
C MET A 216 -6.36 -2.12 -3.73
N TYR A 217 -6.63 -0.92 -4.26
CA TYR A 217 -5.67 0.16 -4.34
C TYR A 217 -5.91 1.16 -3.21
N MET A 218 -5.04 1.14 -2.21
CA MET A 218 -5.10 2.00 -1.04
C MET A 218 -4.06 3.11 -1.17
N ALA A 219 -4.48 4.26 -1.69
CA ALA A 219 -3.65 5.44 -1.88
C ALA A 219 -3.84 6.43 -0.74
N GLN A 220 -3.03 6.27 0.30
CA GLN A 220 -3.09 7.14 1.48
C GLN A 220 -2.78 8.61 1.12
N ILE A 221 -3.34 9.52 1.92
CA ILE A 221 -3.00 10.95 1.84
C ILE A 221 -1.64 11.25 2.49
N ALA A 222 -1.27 10.49 3.51
CA ALA A 222 -0.04 10.71 4.25
C ALA A 222 1.21 10.20 3.49
N PRO A 223 2.37 10.85 3.69
CA PRO A 223 2.60 12.09 4.46
C PRO A 223 2.56 13.39 3.62
N HIS A 224 1.89 13.41 2.47
CA HIS A 224 1.82 14.58 1.58
C HIS A 224 1.23 15.81 2.31
N LYS A 225 1.63 17.01 1.89
CA LYS A 225 1.09 18.25 2.46
C LYS A 225 -0.43 18.38 2.26
N GLY A 226 -1.09 18.99 3.23
CA GLY A 226 -2.47 19.49 3.11
C GLY A 226 -2.55 20.82 2.38
N ASN A 227 -3.61 21.58 2.65
CA ASN A 227 -3.84 22.89 2.04
C ASN A 227 -2.79 23.94 2.46
N PHE A 228 -2.62 25.00 1.67
CA PHE A 228 -1.62 26.04 1.98
C PHE A 228 -1.86 26.78 3.30
N TYR A 229 -3.09 26.80 3.80
CA TYR A 229 -3.43 27.41 5.09
C TYR A 229 -3.18 26.45 6.27
N LYS A 230 -3.02 25.15 6.00
CA LYS A 230 -2.69 24.13 6.99
C LYS A 230 -1.91 22.99 6.32
N ARG A 231 -0.60 23.20 6.22
CA ARG A 231 0.28 22.43 5.32
C ARG A 231 0.60 21.02 5.81
N LEU A 232 0.73 20.82 7.12
CA LEU A 232 1.02 19.53 7.73
C LEU A 232 0.04 19.32 8.87
N GLU A 233 -0.55 18.13 8.93
CA GLU A 233 -1.57 17.78 9.90
C GLU A 233 -1.37 16.33 10.32
N ALA A 234 -1.46 16.08 11.62
CA ALA A 234 -1.44 14.75 12.21
C ALA A 234 -2.17 14.82 13.57
N PRO A 235 -2.73 13.70 14.06
CA PRO A 235 -3.33 13.65 15.38
C PRO A 235 -2.30 13.95 16.47
N GLU A 236 -2.72 14.64 17.53
CA GLU A 236 -1.82 15.07 18.60
C GLU A 236 -1.15 13.87 19.27
N GLU A 237 -1.89 12.78 19.47
CA GLU A 237 -1.38 11.53 20.02
C GLU A 237 -0.23 10.95 19.19
N ALA A 238 -0.29 11.09 17.87
CA ALA A 238 0.74 10.58 16.98
C ALA A 238 1.96 11.51 16.94
N ILE A 239 1.75 12.84 16.91
CA ILE A 239 2.82 13.85 17.06
C ILE A 239 3.58 13.63 18.39
N ASN A 240 2.85 13.33 19.46
CA ASN A 240 3.38 13.15 20.80
C ASN A 240 4.32 11.93 20.94
N LYS A 241 4.22 10.94 20.04
CA LYS A 241 5.15 9.80 19.98
C LYS A 241 6.57 10.23 19.56
N PHE A 242 6.70 11.36 18.86
CA PHE A 242 7.95 11.85 18.27
C PHE A 242 8.48 13.13 18.94
N LYS A 243 8.19 13.36 20.23
CA LYS A 243 8.63 14.57 20.97
C LYS A 243 10.15 14.82 20.92
N TYR A 244 10.95 13.77 20.72
CA TYR A 244 12.41 13.85 20.56
C TYR A 244 12.86 14.49 19.23
N ILE A 245 11.98 14.58 18.22
CA ILE A 245 12.24 15.33 17.00
C ILE A 245 12.00 16.81 17.30
N GLU A 246 13.07 17.61 17.40
CA GLU A 246 12.98 19.03 17.76
C GLU A 246 12.22 19.87 16.73
N HIS A 247 12.43 19.60 15.43
CA HIS A 247 11.79 20.35 14.36
C HIS A 247 10.29 20.01 14.23
N MET A 248 9.42 20.97 14.54
CA MET A 248 7.97 20.74 14.62
C MET A 248 7.37 20.19 13.33
N GLU A 249 7.74 20.72 12.15
CA GLU A 249 7.21 20.21 10.87
C GLU A 249 7.61 18.75 10.64
N ARG A 250 8.83 18.35 11.04
CA ARG A 250 9.31 16.96 10.93
C ARG A 250 8.58 16.05 11.91
N ARG A 251 8.21 16.57 13.08
CA ARG A 251 7.41 15.86 14.08
C ARG A 251 5.98 15.64 13.62
N ILE A 252 5.35 16.64 13.01
CA ILE A 252 4.01 16.52 12.43
C ILE A 252 4.03 15.51 11.29
N TYR A 253 5.03 15.59 10.41
CA TYR A 253 5.25 14.61 9.35
C TYR A 253 5.43 13.18 9.88
N ALA A 254 6.16 13.01 10.99
CA ALA A 254 6.36 11.71 11.64
C ALA A 254 5.08 11.15 12.30
N GLY A 255 4.13 12.00 12.66
CA GLY A 255 2.90 11.67 13.40
C GLY A 255 1.85 10.86 12.62
N GLY A 256 2.25 9.96 11.73
CA GLY A 256 1.35 8.91 11.24
C GLY A 256 0.91 7.99 12.40
N ASP A 257 -0.33 7.51 12.37
CA ASP A 257 -0.81 6.62 13.42
C ASP A 257 -0.34 5.18 13.21
N ILE A 258 0.42 4.67 14.17
CA ILE A 258 0.98 3.31 14.21
C ILE A 258 0.23 2.38 15.18
N ALA A 259 -0.80 2.87 15.89
CA ALA A 259 -1.51 2.11 16.91
C ALA A 259 -2.55 1.10 16.36
N ASP A 260 -2.81 1.10 15.05
CA ASP A 260 -3.89 0.32 14.42
C ASP A 260 -3.47 -1.06 13.88
N LEU A 261 -2.31 -1.60 14.24
CA LEU A 261 -1.88 -2.89 13.70
C LEU A 261 -1.56 -3.87 14.82
N GLY A 262 -2.39 -4.91 14.90
CA GLY A 262 -2.14 -6.12 15.67
C GLY A 262 -0.88 -6.87 15.23
N PRO A 263 -0.63 -8.07 15.76
CA PRO A 263 0.65 -8.77 15.61
C PRO A 263 0.83 -9.44 14.24
N ILE A 264 2.01 -9.30 13.61
CA ILE A 264 2.47 -10.11 12.45
C ILE A 264 3.98 -10.38 12.54
N ASP A 265 4.41 -11.63 12.39
CA ASP A 265 5.79 -12.12 12.31
C ASP A 265 6.14 -12.56 10.87
N GLY A 266 7.41 -12.86 10.56
CA GLY A 266 7.65 -13.49 9.26
C GLY A 266 9.06 -13.98 8.89
N ASN A 267 8.96 -14.95 8.00
CA ASN A 267 9.93 -15.35 7.00
C ASN A 267 9.21 -15.24 5.66
N ASP A 268 9.97 -15.18 4.56
CA ASP A 268 9.38 -15.50 3.27
C ASP A 268 8.99 -16.98 3.26
N MET A 269 7.69 -17.19 3.43
CA MET A 269 7.06 -18.49 3.43
C MET A 269 6.48 -18.82 2.07
N TRP A 270 6.66 -17.97 1.06
CA TRP A 270 5.96 -18.07 -0.20
C TRP A 270 6.13 -19.45 -0.85
N ASP A 271 7.30 -20.06 -0.76
CA ASP A 271 7.51 -21.42 -1.29
C ASP A 271 6.97 -22.54 -0.39
N ALA A 272 7.05 -22.41 0.94
CA ALA A 272 6.38 -23.34 1.86
C ALA A 272 4.85 -23.29 1.69
N LEU A 273 4.32 -22.10 1.43
CA LEU A 273 2.89 -21.78 1.31
C LEU A 273 2.31 -22.12 -0.05
N VAL A 274 3.05 -21.85 -1.13
CA VAL A 274 2.57 -22.05 -2.50
C VAL A 274 2.80 -23.48 -2.96
N LYS A 275 3.69 -24.25 -2.32
CA LYS A 275 4.15 -25.56 -2.81
C LYS A 275 4.13 -26.68 -1.75
N ASP A 276 3.45 -26.48 -0.61
CA ASP A 276 3.37 -27.38 0.56
C ASP A 276 4.71 -28.04 0.94
N SER A 277 5.70 -27.19 1.13
CA SER A 277 7.05 -27.59 1.49
C SER A 277 7.30 -27.28 2.98
N PRO A 278 8.11 -28.07 3.72
CA PRO A 278 8.43 -27.78 5.12
C PRO A 278 8.92 -26.34 5.32
N SER A 279 8.53 -25.71 6.45
CA SER A 279 8.93 -24.33 6.72
C SER A 279 10.45 -24.17 6.61
N PRO A 280 10.96 -23.28 5.75
CA PRO A 280 12.39 -23.10 5.56
C PRO A 280 13.09 -22.51 6.79
N ARG A 281 12.38 -22.02 7.81
CA ARG A 281 12.99 -21.60 9.09
C ARG A 281 12.81 -22.67 10.16
N THR A 282 13.70 -23.65 10.18
CA THR A 282 13.80 -24.64 11.27
C THR A 282 14.77 -24.22 12.36
N HIS A 283 15.68 -23.29 12.07
CA HIS A 283 16.62 -22.76 13.02
C HIS A 283 16.58 -21.24 12.93
N ALA A 284 16.54 -20.57 14.07
CA ALA A 284 16.49 -19.12 14.14
C ALA A 284 17.62 -18.65 15.03
N LEU A 285 18.61 -17.97 14.47
CA LEU A 285 19.54 -17.21 15.28
C LEU A 285 18.82 -15.95 15.74
N LEU A 286 18.46 -15.94 17.01
CA LEU A 286 17.67 -14.88 17.61
C LEU A 286 18.57 -13.71 18.04
N ASN A 287 19.85 -13.97 18.37
CA ASN A 287 20.82 -12.95 18.79
C ASN A 287 22.28 -13.46 18.66
N LEU A 288 23.22 -12.58 18.26
CA LEU A 288 24.69 -12.74 18.39
C LEU A 288 25.33 -11.37 18.73
N ASP A 289 25.86 -11.25 19.95
CA ASP A 289 26.57 -10.08 20.44
C ASP A 289 27.98 -10.47 20.93
N PRO A 290 29.03 -10.19 20.14
CA PRO A 290 30.40 -10.55 20.47
C PRO A 290 31.10 -9.55 21.41
N ILE A 291 30.50 -8.39 21.69
CA ILE A 291 31.10 -7.34 22.53
C ILE A 291 30.81 -7.63 24.02
N PHE A 292 29.65 -8.19 24.32
CA PHE A 292 29.22 -8.51 25.70
C PHE A 292 29.00 -10.01 25.94
N GLY A 293 29.24 -10.84 24.93
CA GLY A 293 29.29 -12.30 25.06
C GLY A 293 27.93 -12.99 25.13
N THR A 294 26.95 -12.55 24.33
CA THR A 294 25.56 -13.05 24.42
C THR A 294 25.03 -13.56 23.09
N SER A 295 24.19 -14.58 23.14
CA SER A 295 23.64 -15.25 21.98
C SER A 295 22.37 -16.02 22.32
N SER A 296 21.49 -16.19 21.34
CA SER A 296 20.38 -17.13 21.47
C SER A 296 19.97 -17.68 20.12
N PHE A 297 19.53 -18.94 20.12
CA PHE A 297 19.33 -19.73 18.92
C PHE A 297 18.20 -20.74 19.15
N ARG A 298 17.27 -20.84 18.19
CA ARG A 298 16.25 -21.90 18.14
C ARG A 298 16.66 -22.94 17.10
N SER A 299 16.42 -24.22 17.39
CA SER A 299 16.66 -25.39 16.54
C SER A 299 15.45 -26.33 16.64
N GLY A 300 14.65 -26.38 15.58
CA GLY A 300 13.35 -27.03 15.55
C GLY A 300 12.41 -26.50 16.63
N ASP A 301 11.96 -27.40 17.49
CA ASP A 301 11.08 -27.08 18.62
C ASP A 301 11.85 -26.68 19.90
N MET A 302 13.17 -26.65 19.84
CA MET A 302 14.05 -26.41 20.99
C MET A 302 14.71 -25.02 20.90
N LYS A 303 14.92 -24.35 22.05
CA LYS A 303 15.57 -23.01 22.12
C LYS A 303 16.72 -22.99 23.14
N LEU A 304 17.83 -22.37 22.76
CA LEU A 304 19.06 -22.20 23.54
C LEU A 304 19.38 -20.70 23.73
N VAL A 305 19.76 -20.29 24.94
CA VAL A 305 20.10 -18.89 25.30
C VAL A 305 21.38 -18.88 26.13
N ASN A 306 22.28 -17.93 25.86
CA ASN A 306 23.57 -17.78 26.55
C ASN A 306 23.95 -16.29 26.68
N GLY A 307 24.09 -15.72 27.89
CA GLY A 307 24.57 -14.33 28.16
C GLY A 307 23.50 -13.21 28.37
N THR A 308 23.94 -11.98 28.74
CA THR A 308 23.15 -10.73 28.98
C THR A 308 23.86 -9.40 28.52
N THR A 309 23.18 -8.44 27.87
CA THR A 309 23.81 -7.27 27.14
C THR A 309 23.35 -5.83 27.50
N PRO A 310 24.27 -4.83 27.61
CA PRO A 310 23.99 -3.39 27.79
C PRO A 310 24.67 -2.36 26.78
N ILE A 311 23.90 -1.51 26.07
CA ILE A 311 24.19 -0.11 25.54
C ILE A 311 24.98 0.16 24.18
N TYR A 312 24.54 1.22 23.41
CA TYR A 312 25.18 2.15 22.39
C TYR A 312 25.00 1.90 20.86
N SER A 313 25.07 2.83 19.88
CA SER A 313 24.61 4.23 19.57
C SER A 313 25.36 4.72 18.29
N LEU A 314 24.72 5.52 17.41
CA LEU A 314 25.28 6.44 16.38
C LEU A 314 25.61 5.93 14.94
N TRP A 315 24.81 6.40 13.95
CA TRP A 315 25.28 6.78 12.61
C TRP A 315 24.57 8.08 12.13
N ARG A 316 25.37 9.11 11.78
CA ARG A 316 25.09 10.32 10.96
C ARG A 316 26.34 10.58 10.11
N TYR A 317 26.26 11.01 8.85
CA TYR A 317 26.27 12.40 8.31
C TYR A 317 26.50 12.30 6.77
N PRO A 318 26.61 13.37 5.94
CA PRO A 318 25.94 14.68 5.86
C PRO A 318 25.56 15.07 4.38
N ASN A 319 24.91 16.23 4.20
CA ASN A 319 24.73 16.99 2.93
C ASN A 319 23.60 16.55 1.98
N GLY A 320 22.40 17.06 2.30
CA GLY A 320 21.30 17.45 1.41
C GLY A 320 21.27 16.89 -0.01
N ILE A 321 20.59 15.75 -0.18
CA ILE A 321 19.74 15.49 -1.34
C ILE A 321 18.44 14.90 -0.79
N GLU A 322 17.38 15.69 -0.89
CA GLU A 322 16.00 15.26 -0.70
C GLU A 322 15.54 14.56 -2.00
N SER A 323 15.06 13.33 -1.87
CA SER A 323 14.09 12.77 -2.81
C SER A 323 13.10 11.91 -2.03
N SER A 324 11.84 12.32 -2.07
CA SER A 324 10.70 11.47 -1.71
C SER A 324 10.61 10.32 -2.71
N ILE A 325 10.53 9.09 -2.21
CA ILE A 325 10.35 7.89 -3.01
C ILE A 325 9.00 7.30 -2.62
N PRO A 326 8.00 7.27 -3.51
CA PRO A 326 6.75 6.57 -3.21
C PRO A 326 7.05 5.10 -2.93
N LEU A 327 6.81 4.66 -1.69
CA LEU A 327 6.88 3.27 -1.32
C LEU A 327 5.67 2.55 -1.94
N LEU A 328 5.95 1.58 -2.81
CA LEU A 328 4.94 0.63 -3.27
C LEU A 328 5.04 -0.61 -2.39
N LEU A 329 4.04 -0.81 -1.54
CA LEU A 329 3.91 -2.03 -0.78
C LEU A 329 2.84 -2.90 -1.45
N MET A 330 3.29 -3.92 -2.17
CA MET A 330 2.40 -4.98 -2.67
C MET A 330 2.26 -6.03 -1.58
N ILE A 331 1.08 -6.11 -0.96
CA ILE A 331 0.72 -7.19 -0.06
C ILE A 331 -0.22 -8.12 -0.83
N GLY A 332 0.27 -9.29 -1.22
CA GLY A 332 -0.56 -10.36 -1.76
C GLY A 332 -1.16 -11.16 -0.61
N PHE A 333 -2.48 -11.19 -0.48
CA PHE A 333 -3.16 -12.06 0.48
C PHE A 333 -3.75 -13.25 -0.26
N SER A 334 -3.33 -14.48 0.05
CA SER A 334 -4.06 -15.69 -0.35
C SER A 334 -4.81 -16.25 0.85
N LYS A 335 -6.14 -16.31 0.74
CA LYS A 335 -7.13 -16.88 1.68
C LYS A 335 -7.14 -16.32 3.12
N MET A 336 -8.19 -15.56 3.43
CA MET A 336 -8.75 -15.52 4.78
C MET A 336 -9.64 -16.75 4.94
N GLU A 337 -9.18 -17.74 5.70
CA GLU A 337 -10.10 -18.70 6.30
C GLU A 337 -10.67 -18.07 7.57
N ALA A 338 -12.00 -18.11 7.66
CA ALA A 338 -12.79 -17.49 8.71
C ALA A 338 -12.36 -17.96 10.11
N LEU A 339 -12.29 -17.02 11.04
CA LEU A 339 -12.65 -17.26 12.43
C LEU A 339 -13.97 -16.53 12.72
#